data_AF-A0A2V8K9P5-F1
#
_entry.id   AF-A0A2V8K9P5-F1
#
_cell.length_a   1.000
_cell.length_b   1.000
_cell.length_c   1.000
_cell.angle_alpha   90.00
_cell.angle_beta   90.00
_cell.angle_gamma   90.00
#
_symmetry.space_group_name_H-M   'P 1'
#
loop_
_entity.id
_entity.type
_entity.pdbx_description
1 polymer ?
#
loop_
_entity_poly.entity_id
_entity_poly.type
_entity_poly.pdbx_seq_one_letter_code
_entity_poly.pdbx_strand_id
1 'polypeptide(L)'
;QEMADDIQQYIGAQMPAWKEKYPGVENLRIAVMGCVVNGPGESKHANIGISLPGSGEEPKAPVYADGRLMTTLKGGTIVKEFIAILDEYVNTRFRR
;
A
#
# COMPACT_ATOMS: atom_id res chain seq x y z
N GLN A 1 1.92 -0.03 -15.18
CA GLN A 1 2.13 1.34 -14.65
C GLN A 1 0.86 1.93 -14.06
N GLU A 2 -0.32 1.71 -14.66
CA GLU A 2 -1.63 2.25 -14.20
C GLU A 2 -1.97 1.95 -12.73
N MET A 3 -1.90 0.68 -12.30
CA MET A 3 -2.26 0.29 -10.92
C MET A 3 -1.47 1.01 -9.81
N ALA A 4 -0.21 1.37 -10.05
CA ALA A 4 0.59 2.07 -9.04
C ALA A 4 0.12 3.53 -8.89
N ASP A 5 -0.21 4.17 -10.01
CA ASP A 5 -0.71 5.53 -10.07
C ASP A 5 -2.07 5.63 -9.36
N ASP A 6 -3.01 4.72 -9.66
CA ASP A 6 -4.31 4.64 -8.97
C ASP A 6 -4.18 4.61 -7.43
N ILE A 7 -3.26 3.80 -6.92
CA ILE A 7 -3.03 3.67 -5.48
C ILE A 7 -2.42 4.97 -4.92
N GLN A 8 -1.43 5.56 -5.61
CA GLN A 8 -0.82 6.82 -5.17
C GLN A 8 -1.81 7.98 -5.18
N GLN A 9 -2.64 8.08 -6.22
CA GLN A 9 -3.72 9.06 -6.31
C GLN A 9 -4.73 8.89 -5.17
N TYR A 10 -5.15 7.65 -4.89
CA TYR A 10 -6.04 7.36 -3.77
C TYR A 10 -5.43 7.80 -2.43
N ILE A 11 -4.17 7.43 -2.16
CA ILE A 11 -3.47 7.81 -0.92
C ILE A 11 -3.41 9.33 -0.79
N GLY A 12 -3.02 10.04 -1.86
CA GLY A 12 -2.92 11.50 -1.87
C GLY A 12 -4.26 12.18 -1.58
N ALA A 13 -5.35 11.68 -2.16
CA ALA A 13 -6.69 12.19 -1.94
C ALA A 13 -7.23 11.87 -0.53
N GLN A 14 -6.90 10.70 0.01
CA GLN A 14 -7.41 10.21 1.29
C GLN A 14 -6.62 10.77 2.50
N MET A 15 -5.35 11.10 2.32
CA MET A 15 -4.48 11.58 3.38
C MET A 15 -5.01 12.79 4.17
N PRO A 16 -5.61 13.85 3.57
CA PRO A 16 -6.22 14.93 4.35
C PRO A 16 -7.34 14.43 5.28
N ALA A 17 -8.24 13.59 4.78
CA ALA A 17 -9.33 13.03 5.58
C ALA A 17 -8.81 12.12 6.71
N TRP A 18 -7.78 11.32 6.44
CA TRP A 18 -7.13 10.52 7.47
C TRP A 18 -6.41 11.39 8.51
N LYS A 19 -5.76 12.50 8.13
CA LYS A 19 -5.11 13.40 9.10
C LYS A 19 -6.09 13.99 10.11
N GLU A 20 -7.30 14.32 9.67
CA GLU A 20 -8.35 14.83 10.56
C GLU A 20 -8.89 13.75 11.51
N LYS A 21 -9.02 12.51 11.01
CA LYS A 21 -9.63 11.39 11.76
C LYS A 21 -8.63 10.65 12.66
N TYR A 22 -7.37 10.56 12.25
CA TYR A 22 -6.35 9.68 12.80
C TYR A 22 -5.08 10.49 13.12
N PRO A 23 -4.95 11.08 14.32
CA PRO A 23 -3.77 11.86 14.69
C PRO A 23 -2.52 10.97 14.65
N GLY A 24 -1.50 11.42 13.91
CA GLY A 24 -0.24 10.68 13.72
C GLY A 24 -0.17 9.83 12.45
N VAL A 25 -1.24 9.74 11.66
CA VAL A 25 -1.25 9.03 10.36
C VAL A 25 -0.24 9.58 9.36
N GLU A 26 0.19 10.84 9.51
CA GLU A 26 1.26 11.44 8.71
C GLU A 26 2.62 10.71 8.83
N ASN A 27 2.82 9.93 9.89
CA ASN A 27 4.00 9.09 10.05
C ASN A 27 3.87 7.71 9.36
N LEU A 28 2.70 7.40 8.79
CA LEU A 28 2.46 6.16 8.08
C LEU A 28 3.26 6.13 6.77
N ARG A 29 4.15 5.14 6.66
CA ARG A 29 4.95 4.91 5.45
C ARG A 29 4.29 3.82 4.59
N ILE A 30 3.80 4.20 3.42
CA ILE A 30 3.16 3.29 2.45
C ILE A 30 4.10 3.09 1.25
N ALA A 31 4.39 1.84 0.89
CA ALA A 31 5.22 1.51 -0.26
C ALA A 31 4.39 0.90 -1.41
N VAL A 32 4.47 1.47 -2.61
CA VAL A 32 3.84 0.95 -3.83
C VAL A 32 4.94 0.67 -4.84
N MET A 33 5.26 -0.62 -5.04
CA MET A 33 6.36 -1.02 -5.92
C MET A 33 5.79 -1.53 -7.26
N GLY A 34 5.88 -0.72 -8.32
CA GLY A 34 5.38 -1.05 -9.67
C GLY A 34 6.46 -1.43 -10.69
N CYS A 35 7.72 -1.41 -10.29
CA CYS A 35 8.89 -1.91 -10.99
C CYS A 35 10.04 -1.87 -9.98
N VAL A 36 11.00 -2.79 -10.06
CA VAL A 36 12.07 -2.95 -9.09
C VAL A 36 12.90 -1.65 -8.95
N VAL A 37 13.01 -1.19 -7.69
CA VAL A 37 13.88 -0.18 -7.04
C VAL A 37 13.74 1.32 -7.30
N ASN A 38 13.73 2.06 -6.19
CA ASN A 38 14.89 2.84 -5.77
C ASN A 38 15.33 2.38 -4.36
N GLY A 39 16.47 1.67 -4.27
CA GLY A 39 17.26 1.50 -3.05
C GLY A 39 16.89 0.38 -2.06
N PRO A 40 17.85 -0.48 -1.63
CA PRO A 40 17.66 -1.50 -0.58
C PRO A 40 17.40 -0.95 0.85
N GLY A 41 17.26 0.38 1.01
CA GLY A 41 17.12 1.06 2.31
C GLY A 41 15.69 1.50 2.69
N GLU A 42 14.77 1.72 1.73
CA GLU A 42 13.44 2.29 2.04
C GLU A 42 12.36 1.23 2.31
N SER A 43 12.42 0.07 1.66
CA SER A 43 11.42 -1.00 1.83
C SER A 43 11.43 -1.65 3.23
N LYS A 44 12.52 -1.50 4.00
CA LYS A 44 12.60 -1.94 5.40
C LYS A 44 11.82 -1.03 6.37
N HIS A 45 11.42 0.15 5.94
CA HIS A 45 10.81 1.16 6.81
C HIS A 45 9.34 1.43 6.47
N ALA A 46 8.75 0.74 5.50
CA ALA A 46 7.33 0.87 5.20
C ALA A 46 6.50 0.13 6.25
N ASN A 47 5.43 0.78 6.72
CA ASN A 47 4.44 0.15 7.59
C ASN A 47 3.57 -0.83 6.81
N ILE A 48 3.24 -0.49 5.56
CA ILE A 48 2.47 -1.35 4.67
C ILE A 48 2.90 -1.09 3.23
N GLY A 49 2.91 -2.13 2.40
CA GLY A 49 3.20 -1.97 0.99
C GLY A 49 2.78 -3.13 0.11
N ILE A 50 2.71 -2.85 -1.18
CA ILE A 50 2.32 -3.80 -2.22
C ILE A 50 3.37 -3.87 -3.32
N SER A 51 3.68 -5.09 -3.76
CA SER A 51 4.47 -5.33 -4.97
C SER A 51 3.51 -5.66 -6.10
N LEU A 52 3.38 -4.78 -7.08
CA LEU A 52 2.52 -5.00 -8.23
C LEU A 52 3.26 -5.85 -9.28
N PRO A 53 2.54 -6.72 -10.02
CA PRO A 53 3.14 -7.51 -11.08
C PRO A 53 3.53 -6.61 -12.27
N GLY A 54 4.64 -6.94 -12.92
CA GLY A 54 5.07 -6.33 -14.17
C GLY A 54 4.26 -6.81 -15.38
N SER A 55 4.53 -6.20 -16.53
CA SER A 55 3.85 -6.54 -17.79
C SER A 55 4.22 -7.96 -18.22
N GLY A 56 3.23 -8.85 -18.31
CA GLY A 56 3.42 -10.25 -18.70
C GLY A 56 3.74 -11.22 -17.55
N GLU A 57 3.76 -10.75 -16.30
CA GLU A 57 3.88 -11.61 -15.13
C GLU A 57 2.52 -12.16 -14.67
N GLU A 58 2.54 -13.21 -13.87
CA GLU A 58 1.33 -13.69 -13.20
C GLU A 58 0.67 -12.54 -12.42
N PRO A 59 -0.67 -12.39 -12.48
CA PRO A 59 -1.37 -11.29 -11.83
C PRO A 59 -1.46 -11.53 -10.32
N LYS A 60 -0.31 -11.51 -9.64
CA LYS A 60 -0.15 -11.72 -8.21
C LYS A 60 0.61 -10.54 -7.61
N ALA A 61 0.06 -9.98 -6.55
CA ALA A 61 0.63 -8.84 -5.85
C ALA A 61 0.74 -9.14 -4.35
N PRO A 62 1.94 -9.51 -3.84
CA PRO A 62 2.14 -9.70 -2.42
C PRO A 62 2.05 -8.38 -1.68
N VAL A 63 1.32 -8.40 -0.56
CA VAL A 63 1.12 -7.29 0.36
C VAL A 63 1.86 -7.58 1.66
N TYR A 64 2.68 -6.63 2.08
CA TYR A 64 3.46 -6.70 3.31
C TYR A 64 2.97 -5.65 4.30
N ALA A 65 2.85 -6.02 5.57
CA ALA A 65 2.53 -5.12 6.67
C ALA A 65 3.51 -5.37 7.83
N ASP A 66 4.03 -4.30 8.43
CA ASP A 66 5.06 -4.31 9.48
C ASP A 66 6.23 -5.26 9.18
N GLY A 67 6.67 -5.29 7.91
CA GLY A 67 7.78 -6.12 7.45
C GLY A 67 7.49 -7.61 7.29
N ARG A 68 6.22 -8.04 7.42
CA ARG A 68 5.79 -9.44 7.23
C ARG A 68 4.81 -9.55 6.05
N LEU A 69 4.86 -10.68 5.35
CA LEU A 69 3.88 -10.99 4.30
C LEU A 69 2.51 -11.14 4.96
N MET A 70 1.57 -10.26 4.61
CA MET A 70 0.20 -10.29 5.12
C MET A 70 -0.69 -11.16 4.23
N THR A 71 -0.68 -10.92 2.92
CA THR A 71 -1.48 -11.67 1.95
C THR A 71 -0.89 -11.53 0.55
N THR A 72 -1.43 -12.28 -0.42
CA THR A 72 -1.11 -12.12 -1.84
C THR A 72 -2.40 -11.94 -2.62
N LEU A 73 -2.61 -10.72 -3.12
CA LEU A 73 -3.75 -10.36 -3.96
C LEU A 73 -3.56 -10.92 -5.36
N LYS A 74 -4.65 -11.29 -6.03
CA LYS A 74 -4.58 -11.88 -7.38
C LYS A 74 -5.72 -11.41 -8.26
N GLY A 75 -5.49 -11.37 -9.57
CA GLY A 75 -6.51 -11.02 -10.56
C GLY A 75 -6.70 -9.51 -10.76
N GLY A 76 -7.87 -9.12 -11.27
CA GLY A 76 -8.15 -7.73 -11.65
C GLY A 76 -8.57 -6.80 -10.51
N THR A 77 -8.72 -7.32 -9.29
CA THR A 77 -9.20 -6.56 -8.12
C THR A 77 -8.08 -6.09 -7.19
N ILE A 78 -6.81 -6.32 -7.56
CA ILE A 78 -5.63 -6.03 -6.73
C ILE A 78 -5.67 -4.61 -6.14
N VAL A 79 -5.95 -3.59 -6.97
CA VAL A 79 -6.00 -2.19 -6.51
C VAL A 79 -7.09 -1.99 -5.46
N LYS A 80 -8.31 -2.48 -5.72
CA LYS A 80 -9.46 -2.33 -4.82
C LYS A 80 -9.24 -3.06 -3.50
N GLU A 81 -8.72 -4.28 -3.56
CA GLU A 81 -8.42 -5.08 -2.37
C GLU A 81 -7.29 -4.45 -1.55
N PHE A 82 -6.25 -3.92 -2.20
CA PHE A 82 -5.19 -3.22 -1.49
C PHE A 82 -5.68 -1.96 -0.79
N ILE A 83 -6.54 -1.17 -1.44
CA ILE A 83 -7.16 0.02 -0.83
C ILE A 83 -7.98 -0.37 0.41
N ALA A 84 -8.76 -1.46 0.34
CA ALA A 84 -9.52 -1.95 1.48
C ALA A 84 -8.62 -2.37 2.65
N ILE A 85 -7.55 -3.12 2.37
CA ILE A 85 -6.56 -3.52 3.37
C ILE A 85 -5.88 -2.29 3.98
N LEU A 86 -5.55 -1.29 3.15
CA LEU A 86 -4.91 -0.07 3.61
C LEU A 86 -5.81 0.72 4.57
N ASP A 87 -7.09 0.94 4.21
CA ASP A 87 -8.02 1.67 5.10
C ASP A 87 -8.25 0.91 6.41
N GLU A 88 -8.38 -0.43 6.37
CA GLU A 88 -8.47 -1.26 7.57
C GLU A 88 -7.21 -1.19 8.42
N TYR A 89 -6.02 -1.19 7.80
CA TYR A 89 -4.74 -1.06 8.49
C TYR A 89 -4.61 0.31 9.19
N VAL A 90 -4.96 1.41 8.50
CA VAL A 90 -4.96 2.75 9.10
C VAL A 90 -5.95 2.82 10.26
N ASN A 91 -7.18 2.33 10.04
CA ASN A 91 -8.20 2.29 11.08
C ASN A 91 -7.70 1.48 12.29
N THR A 92 -7.17 0.28 12.10
CA THR A 92 -6.72 -0.57 13.21
C THR A 92 -5.52 0.03 13.96
N ARG A 93 -4.60 0.69 13.24
CA ARG A 93 -3.38 1.24 13.83
C ARG A 93 -3.58 2.57 14.57
N PHE A 94 -4.50 3.42 14.10
CA PHE A 94 -4.67 4.79 14.61
C PHE A 94 -6.03 5.06 15.25
N ARG A 95 -6.97 4.09 15.23
CA ARG A 95 -8.21 4.19 16.02
C ARG A 95 -7.84 4.20 17.50
N ARG A 96 -8.07 5.36 18.13
CA ARG A 96 -8.05 5.53 19.58
C ARG A 96 -9.15 4.73 20.26
#